data_AF-A0A7C4AHD3-F1
#
_entry.id   AF-A0A7C4AHD3-F1
#
_cell.length_a   1.000
_cell.length_b   1.000
_cell.length_c   1.000
_cell.angle_alpha   90.00
_cell.angle_beta   90.00
_cell.angle_gamma   90.00
#
_symmetry.space_group_name_H-M   'P 1'
#
loop_
_entity.id
_entity.type
_entity.pdbx_description
1 polymer ?
#
loop_
_entity_poly.entity_id
_entity_poly.type
_entity_poly.pdbx_seq_one_letter_code
_entity_poly.pdbx_strand_id
1 'polypeptide(L)' 'MNHPPKQPGLPAPTIITAHVNADFDALAAMIAASKLYPDAVLIFPGSQEKNLRNYFIQSAMYLFNF' A
#
# COMPACT_ATOMS: atom_id res chain seq x y z
N MET A 1 11.91 -29.93 2.50
CA MET A 1 11.11 -28.89 1.78
C MET A 1 12.00 -27.68 1.59
N ASN A 2 12.50 -27.46 0.37
CA ASN A 2 13.34 -26.31 0.06
C ASN A 2 12.46 -25.07 -0.03
N HIS A 3 12.58 -24.17 0.94
CA HIS A 3 11.95 -22.86 0.84
C HIS A 3 12.68 -22.08 -0.25
N PRO A 4 11.96 -21.36 -1.13
CA PRO A 4 12.61 -20.49 -2.09
C PRO A 4 13.48 -19.47 -1.34
N PRO A 5 14.62 -19.05 -1.91
CA PRO A 5 15.47 -18.05 -1.29
C PRO A 5 14.67 -16.79 -0.98
N LYS A 6 14.75 -16.34 0.28
CA LYS A 6 14.02 -15.15 0.76
C LYS A 6 14.47 -13.96 -0.06
N GLN A 7 13.57 -13.35 -0.83
CA GLN A 7 13.89 -12.17 -1.62
C GLN A 7 14.35 -11.04 -0.66
N PRO A 8 15.37 -10.25 -1.03
CA PRO A 8 15.75 -9.09 -0.23
C PRO A 8 14.54 -8.16 -0.12
N GLY A 9 14.18 -7.76 1.09
CA GLY A 9 13.10 -6.79 1.30
C GLY A 9 13.45 -5.44 0.70
N LEU A 10 12.43 -4.69 0.27
CA LEU A 10 12.62 -3.29 -0.13
C LEU A 10 13.15 -2.48 1.07
N PRO A 11 14.17 -1.63 0.89
CA PRO A 11 14.59 -0.69 1.92
C PRO A 11 13.45 0.31 2.16
N ALA A 12 12.82 0.23 3.33
CA ALA A 12 11.67 1.06 3.71
C ALA A 12 11.95 1.79 5.04
N PRO A 13 12.75 2.87 5.02
CA PRO A 13 13.10 3.62 6.24
C PRO A 13 11.87 4.22 6.93
N THR A 14 10.86 4.58 6.14
CA THR A 14 9.55 5.04 6.62
C THR A 14 8.45 4.25 5.93
N ILE A 15 7.48 3.78 6.71
CA ILE A 15 6.32 3.04 6.22
C ILE A 15 5.06 3.85 6.48
N ILE A 16 4.23 3.97 5.45
CA ILE A 16 2.87 4.52 5.55
C ILE A 16 1.88 3.36 5.42
N THR A 17 1.03 3.20 6.42
CA THR A 17 -0.03 2.20 6.44
C THR A 17 -1.25 2.72 7.21
N ALA A 18 -2.32 1.93 7.28
CA ALA A 18 -3.54 2.27 7.99
C ALA A 18 -4.04 1.07 8.83
N HIS A 19 -5.17 1.24 9.51
CA HIS A 19 -5.83 0.12 10.18
C HIS A 19 -6.31 -0.94 9.18
N VAL A 20 -6.50 -2.16 9.68
CA VAL A 20 -7.14 -3.24 8.91
C VAL A 20 -8.56 -2.83 8.52
N ASN A 21 -9.08 -3.44 7.46
CA ASN A 21 -10.37 -3.07 6.86
C ASN A 21 -10.40 -1.60 6.42
N ALA A 22 -9.32 -1.12 5.81
CA ALA A 22 -9.21 0.27 5.38
C ALA A 22 -10.41 0.68 4.52
N ASP A 23 -10.92 1.88 4.75
CA ASP A 23 -11.98 2.53 3.98
C ASP A 23 -11.37 3.62 3.06
N PHE A 24 -12.23 4.41 2.41
CA PHE A 24 -11.77 5.47 1.51
C PHE A 24 -10.98 6.57 2.24
N ASP A 25 -11.31 6.86 3.50
CA ASP A 25 -10.62 7.88 4.28
C ASP A 25 -9.21 7.43 4.65
N ALA A 26 -9.06 6.16 5.04
CA ALA A 26 -7.75 5.54 5.26
C ALA A 26 -6.88 5.56 3.99
N LEU A 27 -7.46 5.22 2.83
CA LEU A 27 -6.74 5.29 1.55
C LEU A 27 -6.33 6.73 1.20
N ALA A 28 -7.24 7.70 1.34
CA ALA A 28 -6.96 9.10 1.05
C ALA A 28 -5.87 9.66 1.98
N ALA A 29 -5.91 9.31 3.27
CA ALA A 29 -4.90 9.69 4.24
C ALA A 29 -3.52 9.12 3.89
N MET A 30 -3.45 7.85 3.48
CA MET A 30 -2.20 7.24 3.02
C MET A 30 -1.61 7.96 1.79
N ILE A 31 -2.45 8.35 0.82
CA ILE A 31 -2.01 9.12 -0.35
C ILE A 31 -1.55 10.53 0.04
N ALA A 32 -2.27 11.20 0.95
CA ALA A 32 -1.86 12.51 1.44
C ALA A 32 -0.51 12.44 2.17
N ALA A 33 -0.32 11.43 3.02
CA ALA A 33 0.94 11.17 3.71
C ALA A 33 2.08 10.86 2.72
N SER A 34 1.83 10.12 1.64
CA SER A 34 2.86 9.83 0.64
C SER A 34 3.38 11.09 -0.05
N LYS A 35 2.54 12.13 -0.20
CA LYS A 35 2.95 13.43 -0.74
C LYS A 35 3.80 14.23 0.24
N LEU A 36 3.63 14.02 1.55
CA LEU A 36 4.44 14.66 2.60
C LEU A 36 5.77 13.94 2.82
N TYR A 37 5.80 12.63 2.59
CA TYR A 37 6.98 11.76 2.77
C TYR A 37 7.30 11.03 1.46
N PRO A 38 8.00 11.69 0.51
CA PRO A 38 8.24 11.13 -0.82
C PRO A 38 9.10 9.86 -0.84
N ASP A 39 9.94 9.65 0.19
CA ASP A 39 10.79 8.46 0.33
C ASP A 39 10.12 7.31 1.11
N ALA A 40 8.87 7.51 1.55
CA ALA A 40 8.15 6.49 2.31
C ALA A 40 7.55 5.41 1.41
N VAL A 41 7.51 4.19 1.93
CA VAL A 41 6.89 3.04 1.26
C VAL A 41 5.47 2.85 1.77
N LEU A 42 4.50 2.78 0.85
CA LEU A 42 3.09 2.56 1.18
C LEU A 42 2.81 1.06 1.27
N ILE A 43 2.21 0.63 2.39
CA ILE A 43 1.75 -0.74 2.60
C ILE A 43 0.25 -0.69 2.86
N PHE A 44 -0.54 -1.07 1.87
CA PHE A 44 -1.99 -1.13 2.01
C PHE A 44 -2.39 -2.39 2.80
N PRO A 45 -3.06 -2.25 3.96
CA PRO A 45 -3.43 -3.38 4.82
C PRO A 45 -4.59 -4.22 4.26
N GLY A 46 -5.20 -3.77 3.16
CA GLY A 46 -6.40 -4.36 2.57
C GLY A 46 -7.69 -3.74 3.09
N SER A 47 -8.79 -4.04 2.39
CA SER A 47 -10.14 -3.60 2.73
C SER A 47 -11.13 -4.76 2.65
N GLN A 48 -12.20 -4.72 3.47
CA GLN A 48 -13.35 -5.62 3.31
C GLN A 48 -14.30 -5.18 2.18
N GLU A 49 -14.29 -3.89 1.85
CA GLU A 49 -15.04 -3.34 0.73
C GLU A 49 -14.44 -3.85 -0.58
N LYS A 50 -15.11 -4.79 -1.26
CA LYS A 50 -14.68 -5.32 -2.58
C LYS A 50 -14.47 -4.20 -3.59
N ASN A 51 -15.31 -3.17 -3.55
CA ASN A 51 -15.24 -2.03 -4.46
C ASN A 51 -13.98 -1.20 -4.22
N LEU A 52 -13.62 -0.93 -2.96
CA LEU A 52 -12.40 -0.20 -2.63
C LEU A 52 -11.14 -1.00 -2.98
N ARG A 53 -11.15 -2.32 -2.73
CA ARG A 53 -10.04 -3.19 -3.12
C ARG A 53 -9.83 -3.20 -4.64
N ASN A 54 -10.91 -3.33 -5.41
CA ASN A 54 -10.84 -3.31 -6.86
C ASN A 54 -10.42 -1.93 -7.39
N TYR A 55 -10.94 -0.86 -6.79
CA TYR A 55 -10.52 0.51 -7.11
C TYR A 55 -9.04 0.71 -6.82
N PHE A 56 -8.55 0.32 -5.64
CA PHE A 56 -7.14 0.43 -5.28
C PHE A 56 -6.25 -0.35 -6.24
N ILE A 57 -6.59 -1.60 -6.59
CA ILE A 57 -5.80 -2.37 -7.54
C ILE A 57 -5.75 -1.65 -8.89
N GLN A 58 -6.88 -1.21 -9.44
CA GLN A 58 -6.91 -0.57 -10.76
C GLN A 58 -6.23 0.81 -10.77
N SER A 59 -6.42 1.61 -9.71
CA SER A 59 -5.92 2.99 -9.64
C SER A 59 -4.48 3.06 -9.13
N ALA A 60 -4.07 2.25 -8.16
CA ALA A 60 -2.70 2.23 -7.64
C ALA A 60 -1.72 1.59 -8.62
N MET A 61 -2.12 0.56 -9.38
CA MET A 61 -1.32 0.05 -10.51
C MET A 61 -0.99 1.18 -11.50
N TYR A 62 -1.99 2.02 -11.82
CA TYR A 62 -1.84 3.10 -12.78
C TYR A 62 -1.05 4.30 -12.23
N LEU A 63 -1.28 4.66 -10.96
CA LEU A 63 -0.68 5.84 -10.33
C LEU A 63 0.76 5.60 -9.85
N PHE A 64 1.08 4.37 -9.44
CA PHE A 64 2.40 4.01 -8.90
C PHE A 64 3.26 3.17 -9.85
N ASN A 65 2.76 2.89 -11.07
CA ASN A 65 3.49 2.30 -12.20
C ASN A 65 4.36 1.09 -11.81
N PHE A 66 3.76 0.10 -11.14
CA PHE A 66 4.33 -1.24 -11.04
C PHE A 66 4.27 -1.98 -12.38
#